data_AF-A0A1H8Y040-F1
#
_entry.id   AF-A0A1H8Y040-F1
#
_cell.length_a   1.000
_cell.length_b   1.000
_cell.length_c   1.000
_cell.angle_alpha   90.00
_cell.angle_beta   90.00
_cell.angle_gamma   90.00
#
_symmetry.space_group_name_H-M   'P 1'
#
loop_
_entity.id
_entity.type
_entity.pdbx_description
1 polymer ?
#
loop_
_entity_poly.entity_id
_entity_poly.type
_entity_poly.pdbx_seq_one_letter_code
_entity_poly.pdbx_strand_id
1 'polypeptide(L)'
;MEGQWVGEYNSQNPGRIILNVDALPTCYQAVAYVHPNTAASPKMVVRFRTIDKSSAVHQLRTTDLSTLHPDTGTIVPWDSIKDRYASDVQMSKAVDIVCTPDGDKLSIRWGTDIGLIGQCELPRSKAGSPSDLKPKVMTWQEYRSYIETIRGRKLLFRGQSRPWRLRTSFHRHGRADLERFVLEDVRQLHKYLVANTKRMFNLSDGVEFGAVLALAQHHGYPTPLLDWTASPFVGAFFAYRGADPKVSENNKFVRILTFDQDKWMGMQQLPQSIPLLLPDRNVSLVEFLAIENQRMIPQQGVSMQSNVDDIEGYMKALETHFRVSVLEAIDLPIVDRDFAIDELRYMGITAGSMFPGLDGVCEDLKERNFRP
;
A
#
# COMPACT_ATOMS: atom_id res chain seq x y z
N MET A 1 12.47 2.44 14.87
CA MET A 1 11.79 1.14 14.67
C MET A 1 10.59 1.19 13.74
N GLU A 2 9.96 2.35 13.54
CA GLU A 2 8.74 2.46 12.71
C GLU A 2 8.92 1.93 11.28
N GLY A 3 7.82 1.39 10.74
CA GLY A 3 7.75 0.80 9.41
C GLY A 3 7.34 -0.67 9.42
N GLN A 4 7.31 -1.26 8.23
CA GLN A 4 7.06 -2.68 8.02
C GLN A 4 8.38 -3.44 7.87
N TRP A 5 8.48 -4.55 8.60
CA TRP A 5 9.64 -5.43 8.62
C TRP A 5 9.17 -6.84 8.25
N VAL A 6 9.81 -7.44 7.24
CA VAL A 6 9.40 -8.74 6.71
C VAL A 6 10.62 -9.62 6.56
N GLY A 7 10.52 -10.87 7.01
CA GLY A 7 11.62 -11.82 6.90
C GLY A 7 11.25 -13.21 7.37
N GLU A 8 12.26 -14.05 7.46
CA GLU A 8 12.16 -15.39 8.03
C GLU A 8 12.63 -15.39 9.47
N TYR A 9 12.14 -16.36 10.23
CA TYR A 9 12.55 -16.54 11.60
C TYR A 9 12.91 -17.99 11.89
N ASN A 10 13.86 -18.15 12.81
CA ASN A 10 14.37 -19.43 13.24
C ASN A 10 13.83 -19.73 14.65
N SER A 11 13.21 -20.89 14.80
CA SER A 11 12.79 -21.47 16.07
C SER A 11 12.68 -22.99 15.90
N GLN A 12 12.13 -23.70 16.89
CA GLN A 12 11.75 -25.11 16.71
C GLN A 12 10.81 -25.32 15.52
N ASN A 13 9.94 -24.34 15.23
CA ASN A 13 9.06 -24.30 14.08
C ASN A 13 9.40 -23.05 13.22
N PRO A 14 10.33 -23.14 12.26
CA PRO A 14 10.73 -22.01 11.45
C PRO A 14 9.57 -21.51 10.57
N GLY A 15 9.64 -20.25 10.17
CA GLY A 15 8.57 -19.62 9.41
C GLY A 15 8.89 -18.22 8.94
N ARG A 16 7.84 -17.50 8.57
CA ARG A 16 7.91 -16.10 8.13
C ARG A 16 7.23 -15.19 9.15
N ILE A 17 7.74 -13.97 9.27
CA ILE A 17 7.19 -12.94 10.14
C ILE A 17 6.99 -11.64 9.36
N ILE A 18 5.86 -10.99 9.61
CA ILE A 18 5.58 -9.62 9.17
C ILE A 18 5.34 -8.81 10.44
N LEU A 19 6.23 -7.88 10.73
CA LEU A 19 6.13 -6.98 11.86
C LEU A 19 5.82 -5.57 11.34
N ASN A 20 4.67 -5.04 11.72
CA ASN A 20 4.28 -3.66 11.44
C ASN A 20 4.44 -2.84 12.70
N VAL A 21 5.21 -1.75 12.63
CA VAL A 21 5.51 -0.88 13.77
C VAL A 21 5.11 0.55 13.47
N ASP A 22 4.26 1.09 14.33
CA ASP A 22 3.87 2.49 14.33
C ASP A 22 4.54 3.24 15.49
N ALA A 23 4.97 4.46 15.23
CA ALA A 23 5.41 5.39 16.26
C ALA A 23 4.21 6.12 16.91
N LEU A 24 4.08 6.04 18.23
CA LEU A 24 3.19 6.86 19.07
C LEU A 24 4.00 7.99 19.72
N PRO A 25 3.42 9.01 20.36
CA PRO A 25 4.21 10.09 20.97
C PRO A 25 5.30 9.59 21.94
N THR A 26 5.00 8.57 22.75
CA THR A 26 5.87 8.10 23.84
C THR A 26 6.54 6.76 23.58
N CYS A 27 5.96 5.89 22.75
CA CYS A 27 6.44 4.53 22.51
C CYS A 27 6.24 4.09 21.06
N TYR A 28 6.65 2.87 20.75
CA TYR A 28 6.26 2.17 19.53
C TYR A 28 5.13 1.20 19.85
N GLN A 29 4.14 1.13 18.94
CA GLN A 29 3.14 0.08 18.91
C GLN A 29 3.45 -0.85 17.75
N ALA A 30 3.30 -2.15 17.96
CA ALA A 30 3.58 -3.14 16.94
C ALA A 30 2.56 -4.28 16.92
N VAL A 31 2.33 -4.78 15.71
CA VAL A 31 1.60 -6.02 15.44
C VAL A 31 2.47 -6.92 14.56
N ALA A 32 2.67 -8.16 15.01
CA ALA A 32 3.44 -9.16 14.31
C ALA A 32 2.53 -10.31 13.85
N TYR A 33 2.58 -10.64 12.57
CA TYR A 33 1.96 -11.84 11.99
C TYR A 33 3.05 -12.91 11.85
N VAL A 34 2.90 -14.01 12.58
CA VAL A 34 3.86 -15.11 12.65
C VAL A 34 3.28 -16.32 11.93
N HIS A 35 3.90 -16.68 10.80
CA HIS A 35 3.43 -17.74 9.90
C HIS A 35 4.44 -18.90 9.89
N PRO A 36 4.21 -19.96 10.67
CA PRO A 36 5.01 -21.17 10.60
C PRO A 36 4.99 -21.77 9.18
N ASN A 37 6.10 -22.39 8.77
CA ASN A 37 6.16 -23.10 7.48
C ASN A 37 5.31 -24.38 7.49
N THR A 38 5.03 -24.93 8.67
CA THR A 38 4.21 -26.13 8.85
C THR A 38 2.76 -25.76 9.16
N ALA A 39 1.82 -26.47 8.54
CA ALA A 39 0.39 -26.35 8.84
C ALA A 39 0.02 -26.94 10.22
N ALA A 40 0.91 -27.74 10.82
CA ALA A 40 0.70 -28.31 12.15
C ALA A 40 0.78 -27.27 13.29
N SER A 41 1.40 -26.11 13.03
CA SER A 41 1.52 -25.03 14.00
C SER A 41 0.56 -23.89 13.64
N PRO A 42 -0.17 -23.32 14.60
CA PRO A 42 -1.08 -22.22 14.32
C PRO A 42 -0.30 -20.98 13.89
N LYS A 43 -0.86 -20.25 12.92
CA LYS A 43 -0.40 -18.89 12.63
C LYS A 43 -0.87 -17.97 13.76
N MET A 44 0.00 -17.05 14.18
CA MET A 44 -0.25 -16.18 15.34
C MET A 44 -0.22 -14.71 14.97
N VAL A 45 -0.95 -13.91 15.74
CA VAL A 45 -0.87 -12.46 15.77
C VAL A 45 -0.43 -12.04 17.16
N VAL A 46 0.66 -11.28 17.26
CA VAL A 46 1.25 -10.82 18.52
C VAL A 46 1.24 -9.30 18.51
N ARG A 47 0.59 -8.69 19.51
CA ARG A 47 0.56 -7.24 19.67
C ARG A 47 1.37 -6.83 20.88
N PHE A 48 2.09 -5.72 20.75
CA PHE A 48 2.85 -5.20 21.86
C PHE A 48 3.14 -3.71 21.73
N ARG A 49 3.56 -3.11 22.84
CA ARG A 49 4.07 -1.74 22.91
C ARG A 49 5.43 -1.75 23.61
N THR A 50 6.35 -0.93 23.12
CA THR A 50 7.59 -0.65 23.83
C THR A 50 7.33 0.24 25.04
N ILE A 51 8.24 0.24 26.01
CA ILE A 51 8.15 1.12 27.19
C ILE A 51 8.33 2.58 26.76
N ASP A 52 9.29 2.83 25.89
CA ASP A 52 9.65 4.14 25.37
C ASP A 52 10.16 4.06 23.92
N LYS A 53 10.62 5.19 23.37
CA LYS A 53 11.31 5.28 22.07
C LYS A 53 12.82 5.43 22.14
N SER A 54 13.36 5.82 23.29
CA SER A 54 14.76 6.24 23.47
C SER A 54 15.71 5.08 23.70
N SER A 55 15.21 3.95 24.16
CA SER A 55 16.00 2.76 24.46
C SER A 55 16.62 2.17 23.18
N ALA A 56 17.92 1.88 23.21
CA ALA A 56 18.60 1.20 22.10
C ALA A 56 18.20 -0.28 21.98
N VAL A 57 17.73 -0.88 23.08
CA VAL A 57 17.19 -2.23 23.14
C VAL A 57 15.86 -2.17 23.87
N HIS A 58 14.81 -2.68 23.24
CA HIS A 58 13.47 -2.73 23.84
C HIS A 58 13.20 -4.14 24.36
N GLN A 59 13.06 -4.28 25.67
CA GLN A 59 12.68 -5.54 26.33
C GLN A 59 11.28 -5.38 26.93
N LEU A 60 10.39 -6.32 26.65
CA LEU A 60 9.01 -6.26 27.09
C LEU A 60 8.38 -7.66 27.13
N ARG A 61 7.29 -7.78 27.89
CA ARG A 61 6.43 -8.97 27.92
C ARG A 61 5.05 -8.58 27.40
N THR A 62 4.44 -9.42 26.56
CA THR A 62 3.06 -9.24 26.12
C THR A 62 2.23 -10.52 26.32
N THR A 63 0.95 -10.33 26.59
CA THR A 63 -0.08 -11.37 26.66
C THR A 63 -1.16 -11.16 25.60
N ASP A 64 -1.01 -10.15 24.74
CA ASP A 64 -1.93 -9.90 23.62
C ASP A 64 -1.53 -10.78 22.43
N LEU A 65 -2.02 -12.01 22.49
CA LEU A 65 -1.77 -13.07 21.53
C LEU A 65 -3.12 -13.53 20.97
N SER A 66 -3.21 -13.62 19.65
CA SER A 66 -4.35 -14.17 18.94
C SER A 66 -3.88 -15.16 17.88
N THR A 67 -4.80 -15.92 17.30
CA THR A 67 -4.50 -16.84 16.20
C THR A 67 -5.23 -16.42 14.94
N LEU A 68 -4.77 -16.94 13.81
CA LEU A 68 -5.50 -16.83 12.56
C LEU A 68 -6.26 -18.13 12.32
N HIS A 69 -7.54 -18.01 12.01
CA HIS A 69 -8.33 -19.17 11.60
C HIS A 69 -7.71 -19.76 10.32
N PRO A 70 -7.44 -21.07 10.26
CA PRO A 70 -6.67 -21.68 9.17
C PRO A 70 -7.36 -21.53 7.81
N ASP A 71 -8.70 -21.59 7.78
CA ASP A 71 -9.47 -21.54 6.53
C ASP A 71 -9.78 -20.10 6.05
N THR A 72 -10.14 -19.19 6.98
CA THR A 72 -10.63 -17.84 6.64
C THR A 72 -9.57 -16.76 6.77
N GLY A 73 -8.46 -17.05 7.47
CA GLY A 73 -7.43 -16.05 7.79
C GLY A 73 -7.87 -14.96 8.77
N THR A 74 -9.06 -15.05 9.36
CA THR A 74 -9.55 -14.07 10.33
C THR A 74 -8.88 -14.24 11.68
N ILE A 75 -8.62 -13.13 12.38
CA ILE A 75 -8.06 -13.14 13.72
C ILE A 75 -9.14 -13.65 14.70
N VAL A 76 -8.80 -14.70 15.46
CA VAL A 76 -9.70 -15.37 16.41
C VAL A 76 -8.94 -15.75 17.69
N PRO A 77 -9.64 -15.99 18.81
CA PRO A 77 -9.05 -16.60 19.99
C PRO A 77 -8.62 -18.04 19.73
N TRP A 78 -7.59 -18.51 20.44
CA TRP A 78 -7.13 -19.91 20.37
C TRP A 78 -8.23 -20.93 20.61
N ASP A 79 -9.05 -20.68 21.65
CA ASP A 79 -10.13 -21.58 22.05
C ASP A 79 -11.15 -21.84 20.94
N SER A 80 -11.28 -20.94 19.97
CA SER A 80 -12.18 -21.08 18.84
C SER A 80 -11.65 -22.01 17.74
N ILE A 81 -10.35 -22.33 17.73
CA ILE A 81 -9.72 -23.14 16.69
C ILE A 81 -8.87 -24.30 17.20
N LYS A 82 -8.71 -24.45 18.52
CA LYS A 82 -7.84 -25.49 19.12
C LYS A 82 -8.17 -26.91 18.65
N ASP A 83 -9.45 -27.21 18.41
CA ASP A 83 -9.90 -28.53 17.96
C ASP A 83 -9.49 -28.86 16.51
N ARG A 84 -8.94 -27.88 15.78
CA ARG A 84 -8.36 -28.08 14.44
C ARG A 84 -6.88 -28.48 14.47
N TYR A 85 -6.28 -28.51 15.65
CA TYR A 85 -4.89 -28.90 15.86
C TYR A 85 -4.82 -30.17 16.71
N ALA A 86 -3.67 -30.84 16.69
CA ALA A 86 -3.45 -32.01 17.53
C ALA A 86 -3.50 -31.62 19.02
N SER A 87 -3.96 -32.54 19.88
CA SER A 87 -4.22 -32.27 21.30
C SER A 87 -2.99 -31.87 22.13
N ASP A 88 -1.80 -32.16 21.62
CA ASP A 88 -0.51 -31.79 22.21
C ASP A 88 -0.04 -30.38 21.79
N VAL A 89 -0.68 -29.76 20.80
CA VAL A 89 -0.39 -28.39 20.39
C VAL A 89 -0.90 -27.42 21.45
N GLN A 90 0.03 -26.69 22.06
CA GLN A 90 -0.26 -25.67 23.06
C GLN A 90 0.02 -24.27 22.50
N MET A 91 -0.80 -23.31 22.91
CA MET A 91 -0.55 -21.90 22.65
C MET A 91 0.05 -21.22 23.88
N SER A 92 1.11 -20.46 23.65
CA SER A 92 1.70 -19.58 24.63
C SER A 92 0.69 -18.52 25.12
N LYS A 93 0.67 -18.25 26.42
CA LYS A 93 -0.16 -17.16 26.99
C LYS A 93 0.63 -15.86 27.15
N ALA A 94 1.96 -15.94 27.11
CA ALA A 94 2.83 -14.80 27.25
C ALA A 94 4.16 -15.01 26.52
N VAL A 95 4.64 -13.94 25.88
CA VAL A 95 5.92 -13.91 25.19
C VAL A 95 6.76 -12.75 25.72
N ASP A 96 8.02 -13.04 26.06
CA ASP A 96 9.05 -12.07 26.36
C ASP A 96 9.81 -11.76 25.05
N ILE A 97 9.85 -10.49 24.67
CA ILE A 97 10.39 -10.02 23.38
C ILE A 97 11.55 -9.06 23.66
N VAL A 98 12.63 -9.23 22.90
CA VAL A 98 13.76 -8.31 22.83
C VAL A 98 13.91 -7.83 21.40
N CYS A 99 13.71 -6.54 21.18
CA CYS A 99 13.89 -5.87 19.88
C CYS A 99 15.13 -4.96 19.93
N THR A 100 16.06 -5.15 19.00
CA THR A 100 17.28 -4.36 18.87
C THR A 100 17.34 -3.75 17.47
N PRO A 101 17.02 -2.46 17.31
CA PRO A 101 17.14 -1.75 16.04
C PRO A 101 18.61 -1.45 15.75
N ASP A 102 19.07 -1.73 14.53
CA ASP A 102 20.44 -1.47 14.08
C ASP A 102 20.43 -0.96 12.63
N GLY A 103 20.34 0.36 12.46
CA GLY A 103 20.30 1.00 11.14
C GLY A 103 19.21 0.44 10.23
N ASP A 104 19.62 -0.36 9.24
CA ASP A 104 18.76 -0.99 8.24
C ASP A 104 18.33 -2.42 8.62
N LYS A 105 18.51 -2.82 9.87
CA LYS A 105 18.08 -4.12 10.40
C LYS A 105 17.32 -3.95 11.71
N LEU A 106 16.43 -4.90 11.97
CA LEU A 106 15.78 -5.07 13.25
C LEU A 106 15.96 -6.52 13.71
N SER A 107 16.77 -6.71 14.74
CA SER A 107 16.96 -8.02 15.36
C SER A 107 15.88 -8.23 16.42
N ILE A 108 15.23 -9.38 16.39
CA ILE A 108 14.19 -9.76 17.35
C ILE A 108 14.56 -11.12 17.94
N ARG A 109 14.50 -11.23 19.26
CA ARG A 109 14.57 -12.50 19.98
C ARG A 109 13.35 -12.61 20.88
N TRP A 110 12.86 -13.82 21.09
CA TRP A 110 11.76 -14.03 22.01
C TRP A 110 11.86 -15.37 22.72
N GLY A 111 11.22 -15.42 23.90
CA GLY A 111 10.96 -16.63 24.67
C GLY A 111 9.48 -16.67 25.08
N THR A 112 8.89 -17.86 25.08
CA THR A 112 7.50 -18.07 25.49
C THR A 112 7.42 -18.79 26.83
N ASP A 113 6.28 -18.65 27.51
CA ASP A 113 5.95 -19.37 28.75
C ASP A 113 5.91 -20.90 28.60
N ILE A 114 5.75 -21.42 27.38
CA ILE A 114 5.83 -22.86 27.06
C ILE A 114 7.24 -23.32 26.64
N GLY A 115 8.26 -22.47 26.81
CA GLY A 115 9.67 -22.83 26.58
C GLY A 115 10.14 -22.76 25.11
N LEU A 116 9.30 -22.29 24.18
CA LEU A 116 9.73 -22.02 22.81
C LEU A 116 10.55 -20.73 22.77
N ILE A 117 11.67 -20.78 22.05
CA ILE A 117 12.58 -19.65 21.83
C ILE A 117 12.76 -19.49 20.32
N GLY A 118 12.85 -18.25 19.86
CA GLY A 118 13.18 -17.96 18.47
C GLY A 118 13.85 -16.61 18.28
N GLN A 119 14.34 -16.41 17.07
CA GLN A 119 14.98 -15.17 16.66
C GLN A 119 14.87 -14.91 15.15
N CYS A 120 14.98 -13.65 14.77
CA CYS A 120 15.13 -13.21 13.39
C CYS A 120 15.93 -11.92 13.28
N GLU A 121 16.46 -11.68 12.08
CA GLU A 121 16.96 -10.37 11.65
C GLU A 121 16.13 -9.91 10.47
N LEU A 122 15.39 -8.82 10.63
CA LEU A 122 14.50 -8.31 9.61
C LEU A 122 15.15 -7.11 8.91
N PRO A 123 15.30 -7.14 7.58
CA PRO A 123 15.84 -6.00 6.85
C PRO A 123 14.81 -4.87 6.77
N ARG A 124 15.31 -3.64 6.69
CA ARG A 124 14.47 -2.47 6.44
C ARG A 124 13.89 -2.54 5.03
N SER A 125 12.64 -2.13 4.92
CA SER A 125 11.95 -1.97 3.64
C SER A 125 12.71 -1.02 2.71
N LYS A 126 12.82 -1.39 1.43
CA LYS A 126 13.42 -0.56 0.37
C LYS A 126 12.44 0.49 -0.18
N ALA A 127 11.27 0.65 0.41
CA ALA A 127 10.23 1.56 -0.08
C ALA A 127 10.66 3.04 -0.12
N GLY A 128 11.68 3.43 0.64
CA GLY A 128 12.29 4.76 0.59
C GLY A 128 13.42 4.92 -0.44
N SER A 129 13.90 3.82 -1.04
CA SER A 129 14.95 3.83 -2.05
C SER A 129 14.39 4.21 -3.43
N PRO A 130 15.25 4.62 -4.39
CA PRO A 130 14.86 4.76 -5.79
C PRO A 130 14.18 3.50 -6.34
N SER A 131 13.34 3.69 -7.37
CA SER A 131 12.70 2.58 -8.09
C SER A 131 13.76 1.75 -8.82
N ASP A 132 13.63 0.42 -8.74
CA ASP A 132 14.46 -0.56 -9.44
C ASP A 132 13.98 -0.81 -10.89
N LEU A 133 12.83 -0.26 -11.27
CA LEU A 133 12.27 -0.40 -12.60
C LEU A 133 13.15 0.31 -13.64
N LYS A 134 13.52 -0.42 -14.69
CA LYS A 134 14.20 0.12 -15.86
C LYS A 134 13.16 0.75 -16.80
N PRO A 135 13.14 2.07 -16.96
CA PRO A 135 12.10 2.73 -17.73
C PRO A 135 12.37 2.64 -19.24
N LYS A 136 11.29 2.61 -20.02
CA LYS A 136 11.32 2.97 -21.45
C LYS A 136 11.30 4.48 -21.54
N VAL A 137 12.38 5.10 -22.02
CA VAL A 137 12.44 6.55 -22.23
C VAL A 137 11.85 6.86 -23.59
N MET A 138 10.88 7.77 -23.65
CA MET A 138 10.25 8.19 -24.90
C MET A 138 9.73 9.62 -24.79
N THR A 139 9.77 10.36 -25.88
CA THR A 139 9.12 11.67 -26.02
C THR A 139 7.60 11.52 -25.96
N TRP A 140 6.91 12.63 -25.77
CA TRP A 140 5.44 12.65 -25.81
C TRP A 140 4.87 12.14 -27.14
N GLN A 141 5.51 12.46 -28.27
CA GLN A 141 5.06 11.96 -29.58
C GLN A 141 5.23 10.44 -29.70
N GLU A 142 6.37 9.90 -29.27
CA GLU A 142 6.61 8.47 -29.24
C GLU A 142 5.66 7.75 -28.27
N TYR A 143 5.32 8.36 -27.14
CA TYR A 143 4.33 7.84 -26.21
C TYR A 143 2.96 7.68 -26.86
N ARG A 144 2.48 8.68 -27.60
CA ARG A 144 1.20 8.57 -28.33
C ARG A 144 1.21 7.41 -29.32
N SER A 145 2.26 7.32 -30.14
CA SER A 145 2.43 6.20 -31.08
C SER A 145 2.49 4.85 -30.35
N TYR A 146 3.18 4.78 -29.21
CA TYR A 146 3.26 3.58 -28.38
C TYR A 146 1.89 3.15 -27.83
N ILE A 147 1.07 4.10 -27.37
CA ILE A 147 -0.28 3.81 -26.87
C ILE A 147 -1.16 3.15 -27.95
N GLU A 148 -0.98 3.50 -29.22
CA GLU A 148 -1.71 2.85 -30.31
C GLU A 148 -1.33 1.36 -30.46
N THR A 149 -0.06 1.01 -30.21
CA THR A 149 0.42 -0.38 -30.33
C THR A 149 -0.10 -1.31 -29.23
N ILE A 150 -0.51 -0.75 -28.08
CA ILE A 150 -1.01 -1.51 -26.93
C ILE A 150 -2.53 -1.46 -26.81
N ARG A 151 -3.22 -0.92 -27.82
CA ARG A 151 -4.69 -0.88 -27.89
C ARG A 151 -5.28 -2.28 -27.69
N GLY A 152 -6.31 -2.37 -26.85
CA GLY A 152 -7.00 -3.62 -26.56
C GLY A 152 -6.42 -4.43 -25.39
N ARG A 153 -5.23 -4.09 -24.88
CA ARG A 153 -4.71 -4.66 -23.63
C ARG A 153 -5.40 -4.02 -22.43
N LYS A 154 -5.72 -4.81 -21.39
CA LYS A 154 -6.24 -4.28 -20.11
C LYS A 154 -5.11 -3.77 -19.23
N LEU A 155 -4.56 -2.62 -19.60
CA LEU A 155 -3.53 -1.93 -18.84
C LEU A 155 -4.14 -0.86 -17.94
N LEU A 156 -3.58 -0.72 -16.75
CA LEU A 156 -3.77 0.45 -15.90
C LEU A 156 -2.53 1.33 -15.96
N PHE A 157 -2.73 2.62 -15.76
CA PHE A 157 -1.69 3.64 -15.81
C PHE A 157 -1.65 4.43 -14.51
N ARG A 158 -0.47 4.82 -14.06
CA ARG A 158 -0.29 5.71 -12.91
C ARG A 158 0.78 6.74 -13.21
N GLY A 159 0.38 8.00 -13.20
CA GLY A 159 1.30 9.13 -13.34
C GLY A 159 2.00 9.47 -12.04
N GLN A 160 3.29 9.75 -12.12
CA GLN A 160 4.11 10.25 -11.03
C GLN A 160 5.00 11.39 -11.55
N SER A 161 5.01 12.52 -10.84
CA SER A 161 5.85 13.66 -11.21
C SER A 161 7.35 13.42 -11.07
N ARG A 162 7.74 12.31 -10.42
CA ARG A 162 9.12 11.82 -10.30
C ARG A 162 9.14 10.29 -10.35
N PRO A 163 10.30 9.67 -10.68
CA PRO A 163 10.46 8.22 -10.77
C PRO A 163 10.52 7.53 -9.39
N TRP A 164 9.52 7.78 -8.55
CA TRP A 164 9.41 7.15 -7.23
C TRP A 164 9.01 5.68 -7.33
N ARG A 165 9.45 4.93 -6.32
CA ARG A 165 9.03 3.56 -6.06
C ARG A 165 7.55 3.51 -5.66
N LEU A 166 6.85 2.44 -6.02
CA LEU A 166 5.44 2.27 -5.64
C LEU A 166 5.29 2.10 -4.13
N ARG A 167 4.54 3.04 -3.53
CA ARG A 167 4.26 3.10 -2.10
C ARG A 167 2.96 3.87 -1.85
N THR A 168 2.08 3.43 -0.96
CA THR A 168 0.84 4.15 -0.62
C THR A 168 1.11 5.43 0.18
N SER A 169 0.16 6.35 0.24
CA SER A 169 0.25 7.53 1.11
C SER A 169 0.28 7.15 2.59
N PHE A 170 -0.45 6.12 3.03
CA PHE A 170 -0.40 5.59 4.40
C PHE A 170 1.04 5.26 4.85
N HIS A 171 1.71 4.39 4.10
CA HIS A 171 3.09 4.01 4.40
C HIS A 171 4.09 5.17 4.30
N ARG A 172 3.91 6.10 3.35
CA ARG A 172 4.77 7.31 3.24
C ARG A 172 4.74 8.19 4.49
N HIS A 173 3.64 8.19 5.24
CA HIS A 173 3.51 8.96 6.48
C HIS A 173 3.99 8.19 7.73
N GLY A 174 4.80 7.14 7.54
CA GLY A 174 5.43 6.40 8.64
C GLY A 174 4.50 5.42 9.36
N ARG A 175 3.37 5.04 8.73
CA ARG A 175 2.40 4.08 9.27
C ARG A 175 2.58 2.71 8.61
N ALA A 176 2.39 1.64 9.38
CA ALA A 176 2.40 0.26 8.92
C ALA A 176 1.31 -0.59 9.59
N ASP A 177 0.85 -0.22 10.78
CA ASP A 177 -0.19 -0.94 11.51
C ASP A 177 -1.59 -0.62 10.96
N LEU A 178 -2.09 -1.49 10.09
CA LEU A 178 -3.44 -1.36 9.52
C LEU A 178 -4.55 -1.64 10.54
N GLU A 179 -4.30 -2.41 11.59
CA GLU A 179 -5.30 -2.63 12.63
C GLU A 179 -5.57 -1.33 13.37
N ARG A 180 -4.52 -0.61 13.75
CA ARG A 180 -4.63 0.74 14.29
C ARG A 180 -5.32 1.69 13.31
N PHE A 181 -4.96 1.64 12.03
CA PHE A 181 -5.61 2.46 10.99
C PHE A 181 -7.12 2.26 10.96
N VAL A 182 -7.58 1.01 10.93
CA VAL A 182 -9.02 0.70 10.87
C VAL A 182 -9.72 1.06 12.19
N LEU A 183 -9.12 0.75 13.33
CA LEU A 183 -9.75 0.90 14.65
C LEU A 183 -9.74 2.33 15.18
N GLU A 184 -8.74 3.13 14.84
CA GLU A 184 -8.58 4.51 15.32
C GLU A 184 -8.86 5.51 14.19
N ASP A 185 -8.01 5.50 13.16
CA ASP A 185 -7.96 6.56 12.15
C ASP A 185 -9.22 6.61 11.29
N VAL A 186 -9.66 5.46 10.77
CA VAL A 186 -10.88 5.39 9.93
C VAL A 186 -12.13 5.74 10.72
N ARG A 187 -12.20 5.36 12.01
CA ARG A 187 -13.34 5.73 12.86
C ARG A 187 -13.40 7.24 13.09
N GLN A 188 -12.25 7.85 13.36
CA GLN A 188 -12.16 9.30 13.49
C GLN A 188 -12.51 10.00 12.18
N LEU A 189 -11.88 9.58 11.08
CA LEU A 189 -12.15 10.07 9.73
C LEU A 189 -13.65 10.02 9.39
N HIS A 190 -14.29 8.86 9.60
CA HIS A 190 -15.70 8.67 9.31
C HIS A 190 -16.58 9.66 10.08
N LYS A 191 -16.29 9.91 11.36
CA LYS A 191 -17.01 10.91 12.17
C LYS A 191 -17.01 12.31 11.53
N TYR A 192 -15.91 12.73 10.92
CA TYR A 192 -15.80 14.05 10.28
C TYR A 192 -16.28 14.05 8.81
N LEU A 193 -16.08 12.95 8.09
CA LEU A 193 -16.55 12.81 6.70
C LEU A 193 -18.07 12.86 6.62
N VAL A 194 -18.77 12.17 7.51
CA VAL A 194 -20.24 12.11 7.53
C VAL A 194 -20.86 13.51 7.64
N ALA A 195 -20.21 14.45 8.35
CA ALA A 195 -20.71 15.82 8.45
C ALA A 195 -20.66 16.58 7.10
N ASN A 196 -19.90 16.08 6.13
CA ASN A 196 -19.69 16.69 4.82
C ASN A 196 -20.26 15.83 3.67
N THR A 197 -20.93 14.71 3.96
CA THR A 197 -21.59 13.85 2.97
C THR A 197 -23.10 13.85 3.16
N LYS A 198 -23.87 13.58 2.10
CA LYS A 198 -25.34 13.54 2.20
C LYS A 198 -25.87 12.20 2.71
N ARG A 199 -24.97 11.25 2.96
CA ARG A 199 -25.27 9.89 3.43
C ARG A 199 -24.39 9.50 4.60
N MET A 200 -24.90 8.56 5.39
CA MET A 200 -24.11 7.77 6.32
C MET A 200 -23.43 6.62 5.57
N PHE A 201 -22.30 6.14 6.09
CA PHE A 201 -21.66 4.92 5.60
C PHE A 201 -21.70 3.82 6.67
N ASN A 202 -21.99 2.59 6.26
CA ASN A 202 -21.87 1.43 7.12
C ASN A 202 -20.46 0.84 7.05
N LEU A 203 -19.61 1.15 8.02
CA LEU A 203 -18.22 0.64 8.04
C LEU A 203 -18.11 -0.88 8.25
N SER A 204 -19.19 -1.56 8.65
CA SER A 204 -19.23 -3.02 8.73
C SER A 204 -19.49 -3.68 7.37
N ASP A 205 -19.96 -2.90 6.38
CA ASP A 205 -20.07 -3.35 5.00
C ASP A 205 -18.75 -3.05 4.25
N GLY A 206 -18.15 -4.08 3.64
CA GLY A 206 -16.85 -3.95 2.99
C GLY A 206 -16.86 -3.02 1.77
N VAL A 207 -17.99 -2.92 1.07
CA VAL A 207 -18.13 -2.07 -0.11
C VAL A 207 -18.21 -0.60 0.31
N GLU A 208 -19.02 -0.29 1.32
CA GLU A 208 -19.13 1.06 1.86
C GLU A 208 -17.86 1.50 2.57
N PHE A 209 -17.22 0.61 3.34
CA PHE A 209 -15.90 0.86 3.93
C PHE A 209 -14.87 1.26 2.85
N GLY A 210 -14.82 0.49 1.75
CA GLY A 210 -13.98 0.80 0.61
C GLY A 210 -14.28 2.16 -0.03
N ALA A 211 -15.56 2.49 -0.20
CA ALA A 211 -15.98 3.78 -0.73
C ALA A 211 -15.53 4.97 0.16
N VAL A 212 -15.58 4.81 1.49
CA VAL A 212 -15.05 5.81 2.44
C VAL A 212 -13.55 6.02 2.24
N LEU A 213 -12.77 4.94 2.10
CA LEU A 213 -11.32 5.04 1.85
C LEU A 213 -11.02 5.72 0.52
N ALA A 214 -11.72 5.35 -0.55
CA ALA A 214 -11.55 5.94 -1.88
C ALA A 214 -11.87 7.45 -1.87
N LEU A 215 -12.96 7.84 -1.20
CA LEU A 215 -13.31 9.24 -1.03
C LEU A 215 -12.22 10.00 -0.27
N ALA A 216 -11.74 9.45 0.85
CA ALA A 216 -10.71 10.08 1.67
C ALA A 216 -9.38 10.24 0.91
N GLN A 217 -8.96 9.21 0.16
CA GLN A 217 -7.77 9.22 -0.68
C GLN A 217 -7.80 10.36 -1.70
N HIS A 218 -8.94 10.56 -2.38
CA HIS A 218 -9.11 11.63 -3.37
C HIS A 218 -9.09 13.04 -2.77
N HIS A 219 -9.35 13.17 -1.46
CA HIS A 219 -9.25 14.43 -0.72
C HIS A 219 -7.92 14.56 0.06
N GLY A 220 -6.95 13.69 -0.20
CA GLY A 220 -5.59 13.80 0.31
C GLY A 220 -5.36 13.16 1.68
N TYR A 221 -6.34 12.43 2.23
CA TYR A 221 -6.13 11.67 3.46
C TYR A 221 -5.19 10.49 3.18
N PRO A 222 -4.16 10.22 4.02
CA PRO A 222 -3.31 9.06 3.84
C PRO A 222 -4.08 7.75 4.00
N THR A 223 -4.13 6.94 2.93
CA THR A 223 -4.80 5.64 2.92
C THR A 223 -3.86 4.55 2.38
N PRO A 224 -4.12 3.26 2.66
CA PRO A 224 -3.39 2.14 2.06
C PRO A 224 -3.80 1.87 0.59
N LEU A 225 -4.26 2.90 -0.12
CA LEU A 225 -4.66 2.85 -1.51
C LEU A 225 -3.60 3.51 -2.42
N LEU A 226 -3.61 3.07 -3.68
CA LEU A 226 -2.93 3.68 -4.80
C LEU A 226 -3.93 3.91 -5.93
N ASP A 227 -3.92 5.12 -6.46
CA ASP A 227 -4.78 5.50 -7.58
C ASP A 227 -4.12 5.09 -8.91
N TRP A 228 -4.87 4.34 -9.71
CA TRP A 228 -4.55 4.01 -11.09
C TRP A 228 -5.67 4.52 -12.00
N THR A 229 -5.43 4.57 -13.30
CA THR A 229 -6.44 4.95 -14.28
C THR A 229 -6.43 3.99 -15.47
N ALA A 230 -7.61 3.72 -16.02
CA ALA A 230 -7.73 2.97 -17.27
C ALA A 230 -7.28 3.78 -18.50
N SER A 231 -7.13 5.10 -18.38
CA SER A 231 -6.75 5.97 -19.49
C SER A 231 -5.24 6.28 -19.46
N PRO A 232 -4.49 5.94 -20.52
CA PRO A 232 -3.07 6.31 -20.62
C PRO A 232 -2.87 7.83 -20.56
N PHE A 233 -3.77 8.59 -21.18
CA PHE A 233 -3.69 10.04 -21.23
C PHE A 233 -4.02 10.71 -19.89
N VAL A 234 -4.93 10.13 -19.10
CA VAL A 234 -5.14 10.58 -17.71
C VAL A 234 -3.89 10.26 -16.87
N GLY A 235 -3.26 9.10 -17.09
CA GLY A 235 -2.00 8.75 -16.44
C GLY A 235 -0.89 9.76 -16.75
N ALA A 236 -0.76 10.18 -18.01
CA ALA A 236 0.17 11.23 -18.41
C ALA A 236 -0.16 12.59 -17.80
N PHE A 237 -1.44 12.98 -17.75
CA PHE A 237 -1.87 14.21 -17.06
C PHE A 237 -1.38 14.24 -15.61
N PHE A 238 -1.57 13.16 -14.86
CA PHE A 238 -1.08 13.07 -13.47
C PHE A 238 0.45 13.03 -13.36
N ALA A 239 1.15 12.51 -14.36
CA ALA A 239 2.62 12.54 -14.39
C ALA A 239 3.14 13.97 -14.54
N TYR A 240 2.54 14.76 -15.44
CA TYR A 240 2.93 16.14 -15.70
C TYR A 240 2.35 17.16 -14.72
N ARG A 241 1.24 16.83 -14.03
CA ARG A 241 0.61 17.71 -13.04
C ARG A 241 1.60 18.05 -11.92
N GLY A 242 1.87 19.34 -11.74
CA GLY A 242 2.81 19.84 -10.73
C GLY A 242 4.29 19.57 -11.03
N ALA A 243 4.63 18.99 -12.18
CA ALA A 243 6.00 19.00 -12.68
C ALA A 243 6.26 20.38 -13.29
N ASP A 244 7.33 21.06 -12.90
CA ASP A 244 7.73 22.35 -13.47
C ASP A 244 9.17 22.24 -13.99
N PRO A 245 9.41 22.42 -15.31
CA PRO A 245 10.75 22.39 -15.90
C PRO A 245 11.71 23.40 -15.26
N LYS A 246 11.22 24.54 -14.77
CA LYS A 246 12.02 25.63 -14.20
C LYS A 246 12.43 25.37 -12.75
N VAL A 247 11.67 24.55 -12.02
CA VAL A 247 11.92 24.21 -10.60
C VAL A 247 12.68 22.89 -10.46
N SER A 248 12.69 22.06 -11.50
CA SER A 248 13.21 20.70 -11.46
C SER A 248 14.68 20.62 -11.86
N GLU A 249 15.59 21.32 -11.18
CA GLU A 249 17.02 21.34 -11.51
C GLU A 249 17.66 19.93 -11.57
N ASN A 250 17.14 18.97 -10.78
CA ASN A 250 17.66 17.61 -10.67
C ASN A 250 16.75 16.51 -11.26
N ASN A 251 15.55 16.84 -11.77
CA ASN A 251 14.62 15.83 -12.30
C ASN A 251 14.22 16.15 -13.74
N LYS A 252 14.70 15.32 -14.68
CA LYS A 252 14.49 15.51 -16.13
C LYS A 252 13.27 14.79 -16.68
N PHE A 253 12.66 13.90 -15.88
CA PHE A 253 11.60 13.01 -16.36
C PHE A 253 10.41 12.96 -15.39
N VAL A 254 9.22 12.85 -15.96
CA VAL A 254 8.03 12.35 -15.25
C VAL A 254 7.88 10.87 -15.57
N ARG A 255 7.22 10.11 -14.69
CA ARG A 255 7.06 8.66 -14.84
C ARG A 255 5.60 8.27 -15.00
N ILE A 256 5.33 7.39 -15.94
CA ILE A 256 4.07 6.65 -16.05
C ILE A 256 4.38 5.19 -15.77
N LEU A 257 3.73 4.62 -14.77
CA LEU A 257 3.75 3.18 -14.52
C LEU A 257 2.62 2.53 -15.30
N THR A 258 2.88 1.38 -15.89
CA THR A 258 1.87 0.55 -16.54
C THR A 258 1.72 -0.76 -15.79
N PHE A 259 0.48 -1.17 -15.55
CA PHE A 259 0.14 -2.40 -14.83
C PHE A 259 -0.77 -3.28 -15.67
N ASP A 260 -0.33 -4.51 -15.95
CA ASP A 260 -1.05 -5.48 -16.79
C ASP A 260 -2.03 -6.31 -15.97
N GLN A 261 -3.32 -5.95 -16.05
CA GLN A 261 -4.37 -6.56 -15.25
C GLN A 261 -4.60 -8.02 -15.62
N ASP A 262 -4.64 -8.34 -16.92
CA ASP A 262 -4.90 -9.70 -17.37
C ASP A 262 -3.79 -10.65 -16.92
N LYS A 263 -2.53 -10.20 -16.99
CA LYS A 263 -1.40 -10.97 -16.45
C LYS A 263 -1.44 -11.08 -14.93
N TRP A 264 -1.79 -10.00 -14.22
CA TRP A 264 -1.90 -10.05 -12.75
C TRP A 264 -2.97 -11.04 -12.30
N MET A 265 -4.15 -10.98 -12.90
CA MET A 265 -5.25 -11.90 -12.65
C MET A 265 -4.91 -13.33 -13.09
N GLY A 266 -4.15 -13.48 -14.18
CA GLY A 266 -3.70 -14.77 -14.70
C GLY A 266 -2.57 -15.40 -13.87
N MET A 267 -1.73 -14.62 -13.20
CA MET A 267 -0.70 -15.13 -12.28
C MET A 267 -1.35 -15.89 -11.11
N GLN A 268 -2.63 -15.60 -10.79
CA GLN A 268 -3.08 -15.82 -9.43
C GLN A 268 -4.56 -16.21 -9.29
N GLN A 269 -4.72 -17.39 -8.72
CA GLN A 269 -5.74 -17.74 -7.73
C GLN A 269 -5.50 -17.01 -6.38
N LEU A 270 -4.87 -15.82 -6.36
CA LEU A 270 -4.78 -15.03 -5.13
C LEU A 270 -6.15 -14.39 -4.88
N PRO A 271 -6.59 -14.37 -3.61
CA PRO A 271 -7.87 -13.78 -3.28
C PRO A 271 -7.80 -12.27 -3.52
N GLN A 272 -8.47 -11.79 -4.58
CA GLN A 272 -8.86 -10.38 -4.66
C GLN A 272 -9.74 -10.12 -3.44
N SER A 273 -9.14 -9.47 -2.45
CA SER A 273 -9.71 -9.41 -1.12
C SER A 273 -10.19 -7.99 -0.88
N ILE A 274 -11.51 -7.85 -0.67
CA ILE A 274 -12.10 -6.62 -0.16
C ILE A 274 -11.57 -6.31 1.26
N PRO A 275 -11.39 -7.28 2.18
CA PRO A 275 -10.86 -6.99 3.50
C PRO A 275 -9.45 -6.37 3.46
N LEU A 276 -9.29 -5.27 4.18
CA LEU A 276 -7.99 -4.58 4.33
C LEU A 276 -7.05 -5.30 5.30
N LEU A 277 -7.61 -5.91 6.35
CA LEU A 277 -6.86 -6.61 7.38
C LEU A 277 -6.56 -8.04 6.94
N LEU A 278 -5.55 -8.18 6.10
CA LEU A 278 -5.03 -9.47 5.66
C LEU A 278 -3.75 -9.81 6.43
N PRO A 279 -3.62 -11.07 6.90
CA PRO A 279 -2.45 -11.48 7.66
C PRO A 279 -1.20 -11.66 6.80
N ASP A 280 -1.39 -11.99 5.51
CA ASP A 280 -0.31 -12.12 4.53
C ASP A 280 -0.15 -10.84 3.71
N ARG A 281 1.05 -10.64 3.15
CA ARG A 281 1.30 -9.53 2.21
C ARG A 281 0.39 -9.65 0.99
N ASN A 282 -0.30 -8.57 0.66
CA ASN A 282 -1.28 -8.53 -0.39
C ASN A 282 -1.29 -7.20 -1.15
N VAL A 283 -1.54 -7.32 -2.46
CA VAL A 283 -1.90 -6.22 -3.34
C VAL A 283 -3.13 -6.68 -4.12
N SER A 284 -4.22 -5.92 -4.05
CA SER A 284 -5.46 -6.22 -4.78
C SER A 284 -5.91 -5.03 -5.60
N LEU A 285 -6.46 -5.30 -6.78
CA LEU A 285 -7.19 -4.29 -7.54
C LEU A 285 -8.64 -4.30 -7.04
N VAL A 286 -9.14 -3.12 -6.69
CA VAL A 286 -10.49 -2.97 -6.14
C VAL A 286 -11.20 -1.85 -6.86
N GLU A 287 -12.38 -2.17 -7.39
CA GLU A 287 -13.31 -1.18 -7.94
C GLU A 287 -14.29 -0.77 -6.83
N PHE A 288 -13.99 0.36 -6.19
CA PHE A 288 -14.90 0.94 -5.20
C PHE A 288 -16.08 1.62 -5.89
N LEU A 289 -17.22 1.68 -5.19
CA LEU A 289 -18.34 2.47 -5.68
C LEU A 289 -18.01 3.97 -5.62
N ALA A 290 -18.41 4.72 -6.66
CA ALA A 290 -18.22 6.17 -6.79
C ALA A 290 -19.16 7.00 -5.88
N ILE A 291 -19.47 6.48 -4.70
CA ILE A 291 -20.41 7.10 -3.78
C ILE A 291 -19.82 8.42 -3.26
N GLU A 292 -20.54 9.54 -3.48
CA GLU A 292 -20.10 10.90 -3.11
C GLU A 292 -18.73 11.30 -3.68
N ASN A 293 -18.16 10.49 -4.59
CA ASN A 293 -16.82 10.65 -5.11
C ASN A 293 -16.88 11.05 -6.59
N GLN A 294 -17.07 12.35 -6.83
CA GLN A 294 -17.20 12.92 -8.17
C GLN A 294 -15.91 12.82 -9.00
N ARG A 295 -14.76 12.58 -8.36
CA ARG A 295 -13.45 12.49 -9.02
C ARG A 295 -13.22 11.13 -9.69
N MET A 296 -13.85 10.06 -9.19
CA MET A 296 -13.55 8.69 -9.62
C MET A 296 -13.86 8.42 -11.10
N ILE A 297 -15.04 8.84 -11.57
CA ILE A 297 -15.49 8.57 -12.94
C ILE A 297 -14.69 9.40 -13.98
N PRO A 298 -14.52 10.73 -13.85
CA PRO A 298 -13.74 11.50 -14.82
C PRO A 298 -12.29 11.04 -14.93
N GLN A 299 -11.70 10.63 -13.81
CA GLN A 299 -10.32 10.12 -13.78
C GLN A 299 -10.20 8.68 -14.30
N GLN A 300 -11.32 8.02 -14.61
CA GLN A 300 -11.36 6.59 -14.97
C GLN A 300 -10.60 5.75 -13.95
N GLY A 301 -10.81 6.09 -12.67
CA GLY A 301 -9.99 5.65 -11.56
C GLY A 301 -10.23 4.18 -11.20
N VAL A 302 -9.13 3.46 -10.98
CA VAL A 302 -9.11 2.11 -10.41
C VAL A 302 -8.24 2.16 -9.17
N SER A 303 -8.71 1.61 -8.06
CA SER A 303 -7.93 1.60 -6.82
C SER A 303 -7.13 0.32 -6.68
N MET A 304 -5.92 0.45 -6.16
CA MET A 304 -5.11 -0.67 -5.71
C MET A 304 -4.94 -0.59 -4.20
N GLN A 305 -5.40 -1.61 -3.50
CA GLN A 305 -5.29 -1.73 -2.05
C GLN A 305 -4.05 -2.55 -1.69
N SER A 306 -3.26 -2.11 -0.72
CA SER A 306 -2.10 -2.87 -0.26
C SER A 306 -1.78 -2.70 1.21
N ASN A 307 -1.43 -3.80 1.87
CA ASN A 307 -0.81 -3.83 3.21
C ASN A 307 0.72 -3.89 3.14
N VAL A 308 1.32 -3.66 1.97
CA VAL A 308 2.76 -3.77 1.74
C VAL A 308 3.38 -2.39 1.62
N ASP A 309 4.48 -2.16 2.34
CA ASP A 309 5.23 -0.91 2.28
C ASP A 309 6.02 -0.80 0.96
N ASP A 310 6.84 -1.81 0.65
CA ASP A 310 7.56 -1.93 -0.63
C ASP A 310 6.76 -2.73 -1.66
N ILE A 311 5.79 -2.06 -2.29
CA ILE A 311 4.89 -2.69 -3.29
C ILE A 311 5.68 -3.13 -4.52
N GLU A 312 6.63 -2.30 -4.99
CA GLU A 312 7.45 -2.61 -6.16
C GLU A 312 8.30 -3.88 -5.93
N GLY A 313 8.98 -3.97 -4.78
CA GLY A 313 9.80 -5.13 -4.44
C GLY A 313 8.96 -6.39 -4.24
N TYR A 314 7.77 -6.27 -3.65
CA TYR A 314 6.83 -7.38 -3.53
C TYR A 314 6.32 -7.86 -4.89
N MET A 315 5.88 -6.95 -5.75
CA MET A 315 5.48 -7.28 -7.12
C MET A 315 6.64 -7.94 -7.86
N LYS A 316 7.87 -7.43 -7.72
CA LYS A 316 9.04 -8.00 -8.38
C LYS A 316 9.30 -9.45 -7.96
N ALA A 317 9.16 -9.75 -6.68
CA ALA A 317 9.30 -11.12 -6.17
C ALA A 317 8.25 -12.06 -6.78
N LEU A 318 7.00 -11.59 -6.95
CA LEU A 318 5.95 -12.36 -7.61
C LEU A 318 6.22 -12.53 -9.11
N GLU A 319 6.64 -11.47 -9.81
CA GLU A 319 7.03 -11.56 -11.22
C GLU A 319 8.12 -12.61 -11.45
N THR A 320 9.13 -12.65 -10.57
CA THR A 320 10.22 -13.65 -10.62
C THR A 320 9.69 -15.06 -10.35
N HIS A 321 8.83 -15.22 -9.35
CA HIS A 321 8.26 -16.52 -9.00
C HIS A 321 7.39 -17.10 -10.12
N PHE A 322 6.47 -16.30 -10.65
CA PHE A 322 5.53 -16.72 -11.70
C PHE A 322 6.09 -16.59 -13.11
N ARG A 323 7.29 -16.02 -13.28
CA ARG A 323 7.95 -15.78 -14.58
C ARG A 323 7.10 -14.96 -15.55
N VAL A 324 6.39 -13.97 -15.05
CA VAL A 324 5.54 -13.06 -15.82
C VAL A 324 5.84 -11.62 -15.39
N SER A 325 5.82 -10.67 -16.32
CA SER A 325 5.98 -9.24 -16.00
C SER A 325 4.64 -8.52 -16.10
N VAL A 326 4.29 -7.81 -15.04
CA VAL A 326 3.02 -7.07 -14.86
C VAL A 326 3.24 -5.57 -14.68
N LEU A 327 4.40 -5.14 -14.19
CA LEU A 327 4.68 -3.73 -13.89
C LEU A 327 5.82 -3.22 -14.77
N GLU A 328 5.55 -2.19 -15.58
CA GLU A 328 6.57 -1.50 -16.37
C GLU A 328 6.59 0.00 -16.05
N ALA A 329 7.70 0.66 -16.40
CA ALA A 329 7.86 2.10 -16.26
C ALA A 329 8.14 2.75 -17.63
N ILE A 330 7.54 3.91 -17.85
CA ILE A 330 7.77 4.79 -18.99
C ILE A 330 8.17 6.14 -18.44
N ASP A 331 9.33 6.66 -18.86
CA ASP A 331 9.81 7.98 -18.45
C ASP A 331 9.68 8.95 -19.63
N LEU A 332 8.95 10.05 -19.41
CA LEU A 332 8.74 11.10 -20.41
C LEU A 332 9.54 12.35 -20.02
N PRO A 333 10.21 13.03 -20.97
CA PRO A 333 10.94 14.26 -20.69
C PRO A 333 10.02 15.33 -20.09
N ILE A 334 10.49 16.01 -19.05
CA ILE A 334 9.75 17.12 -18.43
C ILE A 334 9.60 18.31 -19.39
N VAL A 335 10.51 18.44 -20.36
CA VAL A 335 10.47 19.48 -21.41
C VAL A 335 9.26 19.33 -22.33
N ASP A 336 8.67 18.14 -22.42
CA ASP A 336 7.47 17.89 -23.24
C ASP A 336 6.18 18.32 -22.52
N ARG A 337 6.27 18.76 -21.25
CA ARG A 337 5.10 19.06 -20.40
C ARG A 337 4.09 19.96 -21.09
N ASP A 338 4.50 21.14 -21.55
CA ASP A 338 3.55 22.15 -22.00
C ASP A 338 2.84 21.70 -23.28
N PHE A 339 3.59 21.07 -24.20
CA PHE A 339 3.04 20.45 -25.39
C PHE A 339 2.06 19.31 -25.05
N ALA A 340 2.45 18.41 -24.14
CA ALA A 340 1.62 17.30 -23.70
C ALA A 340 0.32 17.77 -23.03
N ILE A 341 0.41 18.74 -22.12
CA ILE A 341 -0.76 19.28 -21.41
C ILE A 341 -1.71 20.01 -22.39
N ASP A 342 -1.20 20.72 -23.39
CA ASP A 342 -2.07 21.35 -24.40
C ASP A 342 -2.80 20.32 -25.26
N GLU A 343 -2.14 19.23 -25.67
CA GLU A 343 -2.82 18.14 -26.38
C GLU A 343 -3.84 17.42 -25.50
N LEU A 344 -3.51 17.16 -24.23
CA LEU A 344 -4.45 16.59 -23.26
C LEU A 344 -5.69 17.47 -23.07
N ARG A 345 -5.53 18.80 -23.11
CA ARG A 345 -6.65 19.74 -23.06
C ARG A 345 -7.58 19.57 -24.27
N TYR A 346 -7.06 19.38 -25.49
CA TYR A 346 -7.89 19.10 -26.67
C TYR A 346 -8.67 17.78 -26.53
N MET A 347 -8.18 16.83 -25.72
CA MET A 347 -8.87 15.58 -25.37
C MET A 347 -9.87 15.74 -24.21
N GLY A 348 -10.06 16.94 -23.66
CA GLY A 348 -10.93 17.21 -22.51
C GLY A 348 -10.32 16.81 -21.16
N ILE A 349 -9.02 16.48 -21.12
CA ILE A 349 -8.31 16.10 -19.89
C ILE A 349 -7.66 17.36 -19.30
N THR A 350 -8.31 17.92 -18.29
CA THR A 350 -7.93 19.18 -17.63
C THR A 350 -8.09 19.07 -16.12
N ALA A 351 -7.50 19.98 -15.35
CA ALA A 351 -7.73 19.99 -13.90
C ALA A 351 -9.21 20.20 -13.56
N GLY A 352 -9.94 21.00 -14.34
CA GLY A 352 -11.37 21.27 -14.12
C GLY A 352 -12.25 20.03 -14.36
N SER A 353 -11.89 19.17 -15.33
CA SER A 353 -12.60 17.91 -15.56
C SER A 353 -12.18 16.81 -14.58
N MET A 354 -10.91 16.73 -14.20
CA MET A 354 -10.41 15.71 -13.26
C MET A 354 -10.76 15.99 -11.80
N PHE A 355 -10.93 17.26 -11.41
CA PHE A 355 -11.27 17.67 -10.04
C PHE A 355 -12.52 18.56 -10.03
N PRO A 356 -13.73 17.97 -10.14
CA PRO A 356 -14.96 18.74 -10.10
C PRO A 356 -15.05 19.60 -8.83
N GLY A 357 -15.45 20.86 -9.00
CA GLY A 357 -15.52 21.85 -7.93
C GLY A 357 -14.66 23.09 -8.19
N LEU A 358 -14.68 24.03 -7.25
CA LEU A 358 -13.97 25.31 -7.39
C LEU A 358 -12.46 25.13 -7.51
N ASP A 359 -11.88 24.21 -6.74
CA ASP A 359 -10.44 23.96 -6.74
C ASP A 359 -9.92 23.57 -8.13
N GLY A 360 -10.58 22.62 -8.80
CA GLY A 360 -10.18 22.19 -10.13
C GLY A 360 -10.41 23.24 -11.21
N VAL A 361 -11.48 24.04 -11.09
CA VAL A 361 -11.74 25.17 -12.01
C VAL A 361 -10.65 26.23 -11.86
N CYS A 362 -10.31 26.62 -10.63
CA CYS A 362 -9.25 27.58 -10.36
C CYS A 362 -7.88 27.05 -10.81
N GLU A 363 -7.58 25.77 -10.58
CA GLU A 363 -6.34 25.14 -11.05
C GLU A 363 -6.25 25.15 -12.58
N ASP A 364 -7.34 24.81 -13.29
CA ASP A 364 -7.35 24.81 -14.76
C ASP A 364 -7.22 26.22 -15.34
N LEU A 365 -7.92 27.22 -14.79
CA LEU A 365 -7.77 28.61 -15.22
C LEU A 365 -6.37 29.15 -14.91
N LYS A 366 -5.76 28.74 -13.79
CA LYS A 366 -4.36 29.08 -13.48
C LYS A 366 -3.41 28.52 -14.54
N GLU A 367 -3.58 27.25 -14.89
CA GLU A 367 -2.83 26.57 -15.95
C GLU A 367 -3.12 27.12 -17.36
N ARG A 368 -4.22 27.84 -17.58
CA ARG A 368 -4.50 28.48 -18.88
C ARG A 368 -3.89 29.87 -18.98
N ASN A 369 -4.04 30.66 -17.91
CA ASN A 369 -3.81 32.11 -17.98
C ASN A 369 -2.43 32.51 -17.45
N PHE A 370 -1.78 31.65 -16.65
CA PHE A 370 -0.55 31.98 -15.91
C PHE A 370 0.55 30.94 -16.09
N ARG A 371 0.55 30.18 -17.20
CA ARG A 371 1.71 29.36 -17.53
C ARG A 371 2.93 30.25 -17.79
N PRO A 372 4.09 29.92 -17.20
CA PRO A 372 5.27 30.76 -17.25
C PRO A 372 6.05 30.65 -18.56
#